data_AF-A0A1M6F2K6-F1
#
_entry.id   AF-A0A1M6F2K6-F1
#
_cell.length_a   1.000
_cell.length_b   1.000
_cell.length_c   1.000
_cell.angle_alpha   90.00
_cell.angle_beta   90.00
_cell.angle_gamma   90.00
#
_symmetry.space_group_name_H-M   'P 1'
#
loop_
_entity.id
_entity.type
_entity.pdbx_description
1 polymer ?
#
loop_
_entity_poly.entity_id
_entity_poly.type
_entity_poly.pdbx_seq_one_letter_code
_entity_poly.pdbx_strand_id
1 'polypeptide(L)' 'MPRVGWKKPGTERRLSDLVSVGVLTRVFPPELVDEVIADVGRTEQRHRSLPARVMAYFAIGMALYSEGSYEDVLA' A
#
# COMPACT_ATOMS: atom_id res chain seq x y z
N MET A 1 -21.69 9.42 17.52
CA MET A 1 -20.72 10.32 18.19
C MET A 1 -19.46 10.37 17.33
N PRO A 2 -19.15 11.48 16.63
CA PRO A 2 -17.88 11.65 15.92
C PRO A 2 -16.71 11.71 16.94
N ARG A 3 -15.59 11.04 16.65
CA ARG A 3 -14.43 10.97 17.55
C ARG A 3 -13.55 12.22 17.38
N VAL A 4 -12.97 12.71 18.48
CA VAL A 4 -11.91 13.74 18.40
C VAL A 4 -10.82 13.27 17.43
N GLY A 5 -10.49 14.12 16.45
CA GLY A 5 -9.51 13.83 15.39
C GLY A 5 -10.10 13.31 14.06
N TRP A 6 -11.41 13.08 13.97
CA TRP A 6 -12.04 12.76 12.68
C TRP A 6 -11.98 13.96 11.74
N LYS A 7 -11.12 13.87 10.72
CA LYS A 7 -11.11 14.77 9.56
C LYS A 7 -11.91 14.15 8.43
N LYS A 8 -12.71 14.96 7.75
CA LYS A 8 -13.28 14.57 6.45
C LYS A 8 -12.10 14.34 5.50
N PRO A 9 -12.01 13.18 4.82
CA PRO A 9 -11.00 12.99 3.78
C PRO A 9 -11.11 14.12 2.75
N GLY A 10 -9.96 14.64 2.31
CA GLY A 10 -9.89 15.78 1.39
C GLY A 10 -10.44 15.48 -0.02
N THR A 11 -10.60 14.20 -0.34
CA THR A 11 -11.12 13.69 -1.59
C THR A 11 -12.24 12.68 -1.31
N GLU A 12 -13.32 12.71 -2.11
CA GLU A 12 -14.46 11.78 -1.96
C GLU A 12 -14.14 10.34 -2.41
N ARG A 13 -13.01 10.12 -3.09
CA ARG A 13 -12.58 8.81 -3.58
C ARG A 13 -11.32 8.39 -2.84
N ARG A 14 -11.31 7.21 -2.22
CA ARG A 14 -10.10 6.59 -1.67
C ARG A 14 -9.56 5.55 -2.64
N LEU A 15 -8.27 5.27 -2.58
CA LEU A 15 -7.71 4.17 -3.37
C LEU A 15 -8.35 2.84 -2.96
N SER A 16 -8.64 2.63 -1.68
CA SER A 16 -9.35 1.46 -1.18
C SER A 16 -10.76 1.30 -1.78
N ASP A 17 -11.38 2.37 -2.28
CA ASP A 17 -12.65 2.33 -3.02
C ASP A 17 -12.49 1.90 -4.49
N LEU A 18 -11.30 2.11 -5.07
CA LEU A 18 -10.99 1.87 -6.48
C LEU A 18 -10.23 0.56 -6.71
N VAL A 19 -9.32 0.23 -5.79
CA VAL A 19 -8.41 -0.92 -5.84
C VAL A 19 -8.20 -1.43 -4.42
N SER A 20 -8.76 -2.60 -4.11
CA SER A 20 -8.45 -3.26 -2.83
C SER A 20 -7.05 -3.87 -2.88
N VAL A 21 -6.42 -4.04 -1.71
CA VAL A 21 -5.16 -4.81 -1.59
C VAL A 21 -5.30 -6.19 -2.23
N GLY A 22 -6.49 -6.81 -2.16
CA GLY A 22 -6.80 -8.07 -2.82
C GLY A 22 -6.72 -8.05 -4.35
N VAL A 23 -6.94 -6.89 -4.98
CA VAL A 23 -6.71 -6.72 -6.43
C VAL A 23 -5.21 -6.67 -6.71
N LEU A 24 -4.45 -5.91 -5.92
CA LEU A 24 -3.00 -5.81 -6.08
C LEU A 24 -2.32 -7.17 -5.91
N THR A 25 -2.70 -7.96 -4.90
CA THR A 25 -2.14 -9.30 -4.66
C THR A 25 -2.57 -10.33 -5.70
N ARG A 26 -3.65 -10.06 -6.45
CA ARG A 26 -4.07 -10.92 -7.58
C ARG A 26 -3.32 -10.58 -8.87
N VAL A 27 -3.07 -9.30 -9.12
CA VAL A 27 -2.32 -8.82 -10.30
C VAL A 27 -0.82 -9.07 -10.13
N PHE A 28 -0.31 -8.84 -8.93
CA PHE A 28 1.07 -9.08 -8.54
C PHE A 28 1.05 -10.10 -7.41
N PRO A 29 1.20 -11.40 -7.70
CA PRO A 29 1.23 -12.43 -6.66
C PRO A 29 2.36 -12.19 -5.64
N PRO A 30 2.16 -12.51 -4.35
CA PRO A 30 3.18 -12.32 -3.31
C PRO A 30 4.54 -12.94 -3.65
N GLU A 31 4.53 -14.11 -4.27
CA GLU A 31 5.75 -14.85 -4.63
C GLU A 31 6.57 -14.09 -5.68
N LEU A 32 5.88 -13.50 -6.67
CA LEU A 32 6.53 -12.66 -7.68
C LEU A 32 7.14 -11.40 -7.06
N VAL A 33 6.40 -10.77 -6.13
CA VAL A 33 6.89 -9.57 -5.44
C VAL A 33 8.12 -9.89 -4.59
N ASP A 34 8.13 -11.04 -3.91
CA ASP A 34 9.27 -11.49 -3.13
C ASP A 34 10.49 -11.80 -4.00
N GLU A 35 10.29 -12.48 -5.13
CA GLU A 35 11.34 -12.78 -6.12
C GLU A 35 12.00 -11.49 -6.60
N VAL A 36 11.21 -10.51 -7.04
CA VAL A 36 11.73 -9.21 -7.49
C VAL A 36 12.49 -8.50 -6.37
N ILE A 37 11.96 -8.49 -5.14
CA ILE A 37 12.62 -7.89 -3.98
C ILE A 37 13.98 -8.54 -3.71
N ALA A 38 14.07 -9.87 -3.84
CA ALA A 38 15.31 -10.61 -3.67
C ALA A 38 16.31 -10.28 -4.80
N ASP A 39 15.86 -10.28 -6.04
CA ASP A 39 16.67 -10.00 -7.22
C ASP A 39 17.31 -8.60 -7.17
N VAL A 40 16.58 -7.61 -6.67
CA VAL A 40 17.12 -6.25 -6.50
C VAL A 40 17.92 -6.05 -5.20
N GLY A 41 18.10 -7.12 -4.41
CA GLY A 41 18.84 -7.09 -3.15
C GLY A 41 18.17 -6.23 -2.07
N ARG A 42 16.84 -6.13 -2.07
CA ARG A 42 16.05 -5.32 -1.13
C ARG A 42 15.28 -6.14 -0.09
N THR A 43 15.59 -7.42 0.04
CA THR A 43 15.05 -8.26 1.12
C THR A 43 15.35 -7.62 2.47
N GLU A 44 14.36 -7.63 3.35
CA GLU A 44 14.49 -7.08 4.70
C GLU A 44 15.57 -7.80 5.51
N GLN A 45 16.39 -7.04 6.22
CA GLN A 45 17.42 -7.59 7.12
C GLN A 45 16.91 -7.74 8.56
N ARG A 46 15.81 -7.06 8.89
CA ARG A 46 15.17 -7.09 10.21
C ARG A 46 13.67 -7.08 10.03
N HIS A 47 12.99 -7.98 10.72
CA HIS A 47 11.54 -7.98 10.74
C HIS A 47 11.03 -6.77 11.53
N ARG A 48 10.33 -5.85 10.85
CA ARG A 48 9.76 -4.61 11.41
C ARG A 48 8.29 -4.52 11.03
N SER A 49 7.60 -3.50 11.53
CA SER A 49 6.16 -3.30 11.30
C SER A 49 5.77 -3.15 9.82
N LEU A 50 6.73 -2.80 8.94
CA LEU A 50 6.53 -2.67 7.50
C LEU A 50 7.51 -3.58 6.76
N PRO A 51 7.12 -4.83 6.50
CA PRO A 51 7.92 -5.75 5.71
C PRO A 51 8.17 -5.25 4.29
N ALA A 52 9.24 -5.71 3.64
CA ALA A 52 9.62 -5.28 2.28
C ALA A 52 8.47 -5.45 1.28
N ARG A 53 7.75 -6.58 1.34
CA ARG A 53 6.58 -6.87 0.50
C ARG A 53 5.44 -5.86 0.69
N VAL A 54 5.17 -5.50 1.94
CA VAL A 54 4.11 -4.52 2.26
C VAL A 54 4.47 -3.15 1.70
N MET A 55 5.74 -2.75 1.82
CA MET A 55 6.23 -1.50 1.23
C MET A 55 6.16 -1.50 -0.30
N ALA A 56 6.38 -2.64 -0.96
CA ALA A 56 6.23 -2.76 -2.40
C ALA A 56 4.78 -2.53 -2.85
N TYR A 57 3.80 -3.19 -2.21
CA TYR A 57 2.38 -2.95 -2.50
C TYR A 57 1.95 -1.52 -2.20
N PHE A 58 2.48 -0.93 -1.12
CA PHE A 58 2.24 0.46 -0.79
C PHE A 58 2.78 1.40 -1.86
N ALA A 59 3.99 1.18 -2.37
CA ALA A 59 4.58 1.98 -3.44
C ALA A 59 3.77 1.86 -4.75
N ILE A 60 3.28 0.67 -5.08
CA ILE A 60 2.38 0.46 -6.22
C ILE A 60 1.08 1.25 -6.02
N GLY A 61 0.48 1.19 -4.83
CA GLY A 61 -0.72 1.96 -4.50
C GLY A 61 -0.49 3.47 -4.64
N MET A 62 0.64 3.98 -4.14
CA MET A 62 1.04 5.39 -4.30
C MET A 62 1.21 5.78 -5.76
N ALA A 63 1.75 4.90 -6.61
CA ALA A 63 1.90 5.17 -8.04
C ALA A 63 0.54 5.21 -8.76
N LEU A 64 -0.40 4.35 -8.36
CA LEU A 64 -1.77 4.33 -8.90
C LEU A 64 -2.63 5.50 -8.40
N TYR A 65 -2.28 6.08 -7.25
CA TYR A 65 -3.01 7.17 -6.62
C TYR A 65 -2.10 8.36 -6.29
N SER A 66 -1.37 8.84 -7.30
CA SER A 66 -0.32 9.85 -7.15
C SER A 66 -0.79 11.22 -6.65
N GLU A 67 -2.08 11.52 -6.78
CA GLU A 67 -2.69 12.79 -6.34
C GLU A 67 -3.23 12.71 -4.89
N GLY A 68 -3.25 11.51 -4.29
CA GLY A 68 -3.75 11.28 -2.94
C GLY A 68 -2.68 11.35 -1.86
N SER A 69 -3.12 11.32 -0.61
CA SER A 69 -2.24 11.25 0.55
C SER A 69 -1.82 9.80 0.86
N TYR A 70 -0.73 9.64 1.63
CA TYR A 70 -0.34 8.32 2.14
C TYR A 70 -1.46 7.65 2.96
N GLU A 71 -2.27 8.42 3.68
CA GLU A 71 -3.41 7.91 4.43
C GLU A 71 -4.46 7.29 3.49
N ASP A 72 -4.65 7.84 2.29
CA ASP A 72 -5.63 7.31 1.33
C ASP A 72 -5.24 5.94 0.75
N VAL A 73 -3.96 5.57 0.87
CA VAL A 73 -3.43 4.25 0.49
C VAL A 73 -3.39 3.28 1.67
N LEU A 74 -3.18 3.77 2.90
CA LEU A 74 -3.08 2.94 4.12
C LEU A 74 -4.41 2.73 4.88
N ALA A 75 -5.44 3.53 4.59
CA ALA A 75 -6.73 3.50 5.29
C ALA A 75 -7.78 2.60 4.63
#